data_AF-A0A7W4VII0-F1
#
_entry.id   AF-A0A7W4VII0-F1
#
_cell.length_a   1.000
_cell.length_b   1.000
_cell.length_c   1.000
_cell.angle_alpha   90.00
_cell.angle_beta   90.00
_cell.angle_gamma   90.00
#
_symmetry.space_group_name_H-M   'P 1'
#
loop_
_entity.id
_entity.type
_entity.pdbx_description
1 polymer ?
#
loop_
_entity_poly.entity_id
_entity_poly.type
_entity_poly.pdbx_seq_one_letter_code
_entity_poly.pdbx_strand_id
1 'polypeptide(L)'
;MSRVSATAGLAALGAGLWALPAEAHVKWFAPYIVDAAPQPISATLTNVWFWTGIGLVLAFFLATLFVERTFVGRGIQSGLDRVSAPLWSRADDFMRVSIGGFFVAIFAVGGIYLTPDLKTDYELISWAQLLIAMCVFSRRTMPIAAAGIITLWVVALREYDLFHLLDYLALGVAVAAYLVMASSRDEKWRARRFLALRWGIAIALMWSSLEKFAYPDWFFRLLRRSPS
;
A
#
# COMPACT_ATOMS: atom_id res chain seq x y z
N MET A 1 6.03 -37.17 35.87
CA MET A 1 5.06 -37.23 34.74
C MET A 1 5.15 -35.89 34.01
N SER A 2 6.18 -35.68 33.18
CA SER A 2 6.17 -35.82 31.70
C SER A 2 5.26 -34.77 31.03
N ARG A 3 5.70 -33.52 30.85
CA ARG A 3 6.46 -32.97 29.70
C ARG A 3 5.79 -33.16 28.32
N VAL A 4 4.65 -32.50 28.09
CA VAL A 4 4.16 -32.19 26.73
C VAL A 4 3.42 -30.83 26.81
N SER A 5 4.08 -29.74 26.40
CA SER A 5 3.41 -28.46 26.01
C SER A 5 4.36 -27.29 25.70
N ALA A 6 5.69 -27.47 25.77
CA ALA A 6 6.64 -26.39 25.45
C ALA A 6 7.20 -26.44 24.01
N THR A 7 6.96 -27.50 23.25
CA THR A 7 7.57 -27.72 21.92
C THR A 7 6.79 -27.10 20.76
N ALA A 8 5.51 -26.75 20.92
CA ALA A 8 4.70 -26.18 19.85
C ALA A 8 5.00 -24.69 19.56
N GLY A 9 5.43 -23.93 20.58
CA GLY A 9 5.73 -22.50 20.42
C GLY A 9 7.08 -22.19 19.75
N LEU A 10 8.05 -23.09 19.88
CA LEU A 10 9.40 -22.91 19.32
C LEU A 10 9.50 -23.31 17.84
N ALA A 11 8.61 -24.18 17.34
CA ALA A 11 8.59 -24.57 15.94
C ALA A 11 8.12 -23.43 15.01
N ALA A 12 7.26 -22.53 15.49
CA ALA A 12 6.74 -21.40 14.70
C ALA A 12 7.75 -20.25 14.56
N LEU A 13 8.72 -20.11 15.49
CA LEU A 13 9.75 -19.06 15.43
C LEU A 13 10.98 -19.45 14.58
N GLY A 14 11.18 -20.75 14.32
CA GLY A 14 12.31 -21.24 13.52
C GLY A 14 12.12 -21.14 12.00
N ALA A 15 10.88 -21.05 11.51
CA ALA A 15 10.58 -21.07 10.07
C ALA A 15 10.84 -19.73 9.35
N GLY A 16 11.15 -18.65 10.08
CA GLY A 16 11.39 -17.32 9.50
C GLY A 16 12.83 -17.04 9.05
N LEU A 17 13.78 -17.93 9.31
CA LEU A 17 15.22 -17.66 9.10
C LEU A 17 15.78 -18.17 7.77
N TRP A 18 14.94 -18.72 6.89
CA TRP A 18 15.34 -19.21 5.57
C TRP A 18 14.55 -18.53 4.45
N ALA A 19 14.45 -17.19 4.51
CA ALA A 19 14.17 -16.41 3.32
C ALA A 19 15.43 -16.42 2.44
N LEU A 20 15.55 -17.44 1.59
CA LEU A 20 16.44 -17.39 0.42
C LEU A 20 16.06 -16.15 -0.40
N PRO A 21 17.01 -15.53 -1.13
CA PRO A 21 16.71 -14.35 -1.92
C PRO A 21 15.73 -14.75 -3.02
N ALA A 22 14.45 -14.50 -2.79
CA ALA A 22 13.46 -14.49 -3.84
C ALA A 22 13.72 -13.22 -4.66
N GLU A 23 14.65 -13.31 -5.59
CA GLU A 23 14.78 -12.42 -6.74
C GLU A 23 13.53 -12.58 -7.61
N ALA A 24 12.43 -12.00 -7.15
CA ALA A 24 11.16 -11.96 -7.85
C ALA A 24 10.47 -10.63 -7.56
N HIS A 25 11.16 -9.54 -7.90
CA HIS A 25 10.55 -8.24 -8.15
C HIS A 25 9.68 -8.34 -9.42
N VAL A 26 8.48 -8.93 -9.30
CA VAL A 26 7.58 -9.19 -10.43
C VAL A 26 6.42 -8.20 -10.44
N LYS A 27 6.66 -7.06 -11.11
CA LYS A 27 5.62 -6.23 -11.76
C LYS A 27 5.94 -5.98 -13.26
N TRP A 28 7.11 -6.41 -13.76
CA TRP A 28 7.76 -5.85 -14.96
C TRP A 28 8.02 -6.81 -16.14
N PHE A 29 7.58 -8.08 -16.14
CA PHE A 29 8.00 -9.08 -17.15
C PHE A 29 6.90 -9.71 -18.02
N ALA A 30 5.89 -8.95 -18.45
CA ALA A 30 5.14 -9.31 -19.65
C ALA A 30 5.08 -8.11 -20.61
N PRO A 31 5.39 -8.26 -21.91
CA PRO A 31 5.19 -7.17 -22.87
C PRO A 31 3.70 -6.80 -22.87
N TYR A 32 3.44 -5.52 -22.57
CA TYR A 32 2.11 -4.93 -22.51
C TYR A 32 1.45 -5.05 -23.89
N ILE A 33 0.44 -5.92 -24.05
CA ILE A 33 -0.39 -5.96 -25.25
C ILE A 33 -1.62 -5.11 -24.94
N VAL A 34 -1.55 -3.82 -25.31
CA VAL A 34 -2.65 -2.83 -25.15
C VAL A 34 -3.95 -3.31 -25.84
N ASP A 35 -3.81 -4.15 -26.85
CA ASP A 35 -4.91 -4.62 -27.73
C ASP A 35 -5.56 -5.94 -27.27
N ALA A 36 -5.19 -6.47 -26.10
CA ALA A 36 -5.85 -7.66 -25.57
C ALA A 36 -7.26 -7.29 -25.09
N ALA A 37 -8.28 -7.77 -25.81
CA ALA A 37 -9.66 -7.54 -25.44
C ALA A 37 -9.90 -8.02 -23.99
N PRO A 38 -10.51 -7.19 -23.12
CA PRO A 38 -10.81 -7.59 -21.75
C PRO A 38 -11.69 -8.84 -21.78
N GLN A 39 -11.31 -9.85 -20.99
CA GLN A 39 -12.10 -11.08 -20.89
C GLN A 39 -13.51 -10.72 -20.39
N PRO A 40 -14.57 -11.32 -20.98
CA PRO A 40 -15.93 -11.02 -20.57
C PRO A 40 -16.15 -11.45 -19.12
N ILE A 41 -16.86 -10.62 -18.35
CA ILE A 41 -17.17 -10.87 -16.92
C ILE A 41 -17.84 -12.24 -16.72
N SER A 42 -18.57 -12.73 -17.73
CA SER A 42 -19.19 -14.06 -17.72
C SER A 42 -18.18 -15.20 -17.53
N ALA A 43 -16.93 -15.06 -18.00
CA ALA A 43 -15.89 -16.07 -17.81
C ALA A 43 -15.52 -16.23 -16.33
N THR A 44 -15.42 -15.11 -15.59
CA THR A 44 -15.18 -15.12 -14.14
C THR A 44 -16.38 -15.65 -13.37
N LEU A 45 -17.60 -15.23 -13.75
CA LEU A 45 -18.84 -15.64 -13.08
C LEU A 45 -19.19 -17.12 -13.30
N THR A 46 -18.74 -17.73 -14.39
CA THR A 46 -18.96 -19.16 -14.69
C THR A 46 -17.87 -20.05 -14.09
N ASN A 47 -16.79 -19.47 -13.56
CA ASN A 47 -15.68 -20.22 -13.00
C ASN A 47 -16.03 -20.76 -11.60
N VAL A 48 -16.06 -22.08 -11.44
CA VAL A 48 -16.37 -22.74 -10.17
C VAL A 48 -15.35 -22.39 -9.07
N TRP A 49 -14.07 -22.25 -9.43
CA TRP A 49 -13.00 -21.95 -8.49
C TRP A 49 -13.14 -20.55 -7.89
N PHE A 50 -13.61 -19.59 -8.70
CA PHE A 50 -13.91 -18.24 -8.23
C PHE A 50 -14.96 -18.27 -7.10
N TRP A 51 -16.06 -18.99 -7.28
CA TRP A 51 -17.10 -19.14 -6.25
C TRP A 51 -16.63 -19.93 -5.04
N THR A 52 -15.81 -20.97 -5.20
CA THR A 52 -15.23 -21.68 -4.05
C THR A 52 -14.31 -20.78 -3.23
N GLY A 53 -13.51 -19.93 -3.88
CA GLY A 53 -12.66 -18.95 -3.21
C GLY A 53 -13.49 -17.93 -2.44
N ILE A 54 -14.55 -17.37 -3.07
CA ILE A 54 -15.49 -16.47 -2.39
C ILE A 54 -16.15 -17.15 -1.18
N GLY A 55 -16.66 -18.37 -1.36
CA GLY A 55 -17.29 -19.14 -0.29
C GLY A 55 -16.35 -19.38 0.89
N LEU A 56 -15.09 -19.71 0.61
CA LEU A 56 -14.07 -19.90 1.64
C LEU A 56 -13.77 -18.59 2.40
N VAL A 57 -13.56 -17.48 1.67
CA VAL A 57 -13.32 -16.16 2.28
C VAL A 57 -14.50 -15.74 3.15
N LEU A 58 -15.73 -15.91 2.67
CA LEU A 58 -16.94 -15.61 3.44
C LEU A 58 -17.06 -16.49 4.68
N ALA A 59 -16.78 -17.79 4.57
CA ALA A 59 -16.83 -18.71 5.71
C ALA A 59 -15.81 -18.32 6.79
N PHE A 60 -14.57 -18.03 6.39
CA PHE A 60 -13.55 -17.53 7.32
C PHE A 60 -13.95 -16.19 7.94
N PHE A 61 -14.46 -15.25 7.14
CA PHE A 61 -14.88 -13.94 7.61
C PHE A 61 -16.02 -14.04 8.64
N LEU A 62 -17.03 -14.86 8.35
CA LEU A 62 -18.12 -15.14 9.29
C LEU A 62 -17.61 -15.84 10.56
N ALA A 63 -16.73 -16.84 10.43
CA ALA A 63 -16.14 -17.50 11.59
C ALA A 63 -15.36 -16.52 12.48
N THR A 64 -14.56 -15.62 11.89
CA THR A 64 -13.85 -14.58 12.64
C THR A 64 -14.81 -13.60 13.30
N LEU A 65 -15.91 -13.21 12.64
CA LEU A 65 -16.94 -12.35 13.24
C LEU A 65 -17.62 -13.01 14.45
N PHE A 66 -17.88 -14.32 14.38
CA PHE A 66 -18.44 -15.06 15.52
C PHE A 66 -17.46 -15.07 16.70
N VAL A 67 -16.17 -15.32 16.44
CA VAL A 67 -15.11 -15.29 17.46
C VAL A 67 -14.96 -13.88 18.04
N GLU A 68 -15.02 -12.83 17.22
CA GLU A 68 -14.90 -11.43 17.63
C GLU A 68 -15.94 -11.05 18.69
N ARG A 69 -17.18 -11.54 18.55
CA ARG A 69 -18.28 -11.26 19.49
C ARG A 69 -18.15 -11.99 20.83
N THR A 70 -17.22 -12.94 20.95
CA THR A 70 -16.99 -13.66 22.22
C THR A 70 -16.20 -12.82 23.23
N PHE A 71 -16.08 -13.33 24.46
CA PHE A 71 -15.21 -12.73 25.47
C PHE A 71 -13.72 -12.74 25.06
N VAL A 72 -13.28 -13.80 24.36
CA VAL A 72 -11.91 -13.92 23.84
C VAL A 72 -11.65 -12.86 22.77
N GLY A 73 -12.60 -12.68 21.83
CA GLY A 73 -12.50 -11.65 20.79
C GLY A 73 -12.39 -10.24 21.37
N ARG A 74 -13.25 -9.88 22.33
CA ARG A 74 -13.18 -8.60 23.04
C ARG A 74 -11.89 -8.40 23.83
N GLY A 75 -11.35 -9.47 24.43
CA GLY A 75 -10.06 -9.44 25.12
C GLY A 75 -8.89 -9.16 24.15
N ILE A 76 -8.87 -9.83 22.99
CA ILE A 76 -7.86 -9.62 21.95
C ILE A 76 -7.96 -8.19 21.39
N GLN A 77 -9.16 -7.70 21.09
CA GLN A 77 -9.37 -6.33 20.63
C GLN A 77 -8.90 -5.29 21.65
N SER A 78 -9.29 -5.45 22.91
CA SER A 78 -8.86 -4.54 23.98
C SER A 78 -7.33 -4.54 24.15
N GLY A 79 -6.69 -5.71 23.98
CA GLY A 79 -5.24 -5.84 23.96
C GLY A 79 -4.59 -5.11 22.79
N LEU A 80 -5.10 -5.32 21.58
CA LEU A 80 -4.64 -4.63 20.37
C LEU A 80 -4.85 -3.12 20.45
N ASP A 81 -5.98 -2.66 20.97
CA ASP A 81 -6.27 -1.25 21.19
C ASP A 81 -5.27 -0.65 22.19
N ARG A 82 -4.96 -1.36 23.28
CA ARG A 82 -3.99 -0.88 24.26
C ARG A 82 -2.57 -0.80 23.68
N VAL A 83 -2.17 -1.77 22.87
CA VAL A 83 -0.86 -1.79 22.21
C VAL A 83 -0.76 -0.73 21.11
N SER A 84 -1.84 -0.48 20.38
CA SER A 84 -1.89 0.51 19.31
C SER A 84 -2.21 1.93 19.78
N ALA A 85 -2.76 2.11 20.98
CA ALA A 85 -3.12 3.43 21.54
C ALA A 85 -1.97 4.45 21.53
N PRO A 86 -0.71 4.11 21.89
CA PRO A 86 0.41 5.03 21.77
C PRO A 86 0.63 5.50 20.33
N LEU A 87 0.51 4.59 19.35
CA LEU A 87 0.64 4.90 17.94
C LEU A 87 -0.49 5.82 17.47
N TRP A 88 -1.74 5.54 17.86
CA TRP A 88 -2.89 6.38 17.53
C TRP A 88 -2.77 7.79 18.11
N SER A 89 -2.28 7.92 19.34
CA SER A 89 -2.09 9.23 19.99
C SER A 89 -1.05 10.11 19.26
N ARG A 90 -0.10 9.47 18.57
CA ARG A 90 0.96 10.12 17.79
C ARG A 90 0.83 9.84 16.29
N ALA A 91 -0.38 9.54 15.81
CA ALA A 91 -0.59 9.12 14.42
C ALA A 91 -0.09 10.16 13.41
N ASP A 92 -0.20 11.45 13.74
CA ASP A 92 0.33 12.51 12.88
C ASP A 92 1.86 12.55 12.84
N ASP A 93 2.52 12.34 13.98
CA ASP A 93 3.98 12.32 14.04
C ASP A 93 4.51 11.06 13.35
N PHE A 94 3.85 9.92 13.54
CA PHE A 94 4.14 8.69 12.80
C PHE A 94 4.01 8.88 11.29
N MET A 95 2.93 9.50 10.83
CA MET A 95 2.72 9.75 9.40
C MET A 95 3.77 10.71 8.84
N ARG A 96 4.10 11.78 9.57
CA ARG A 96 5.14 12.74 9.14
C ARG A 96 6.52 12.10 9.05
N VAL A 97 6.91 11.32 10.06
CA VAL A 97 8.19 10.60 10.07
C VAL A 97 8.23 9.57 8.94
N SER A 98 7.12 8.87 8.68
CA SER A 98 7.04 7.89 7.59
C SER A 98 7.16 8.57 6.22
N ILE A 99 6.47 9.69 5.99
CA ILE A 99 6.57 10.47 4.75
C ILE A 99 7.99 11.02 4.59
N GLY A 100 8.55 11.65 5.63
CA GLY A 100 9.91 12.18 5.61
C GLY A 100 10.94 11.10 5.35
N GLY A 101 10.84 9.97 6.05
CA GLY A 101 11.71 8.80 5.86
C GLY A 101 11.60 8.20 4.46
N PHE A 102 10.39 8.14 3.89
CA PHE A 102 10.18 7.73 2.51
C PHE A 102 10.90 8.65 1.52
N PHE A 103 10.73 9.97 1.64
CA PHE A 103 11.41 10.93 0.76
C PHE A 103 12.94 10.93 0.92
N VAL A 104 13.44 10.70 2.13
CA VAL A 104 14.89 10.51 2.38
C VAL A 104 15.39 9.21 1.74
N ALA A 105 14.62 8.12 1.82
CA ALA A 105 15.01 6.84 1.23
C ALA A 105 15.07 6.91 -0.30
N ILE A 106 14.06 7.50 -0.96
CA ILE A 106 14.09 7.64 -2.43
C ILE A 106 15.19 8.60 -2.89
N PHE A 107 15.49 9.65 -2.10
CA PHE A 107 16.65 10.51 -2.34
C PHE A 107 17.96 9.72 -2.27
N ALA A 108 18.12 8.84 -1.27
CA ALA A 108 19.32 8.03 -1.09
C ALA A 108 19.52 7.00 -2.21
N VAL A 109 18.44 6.49 -2.80
CA VAL A 109 18.51 5.61 -3.98
C VAL A 109 18.85 6.42 -5.24
N GLY A 110 18.28 7.62 -5.40
CA GLY A 110 18.56 8.52 -6.52
C GLY A 110 17.92 8.10 -7.85
N GLY A 111 17.72 9.08 -8.75
CA GLY A 111 17.25 8.83 -10.13
C GLY A 111 15.78 8.40 -10.24
N ILE A 112 14.96 8.71 -9.24
CA ILE A 112 13.58 8.23 -9.11
C ILE A 112 12.64 9.40 -8.76
N TYR A 113 11.45 9.50 -9.35
CA TYR A 113 10.43 10.53 -9.01
C TYR A 113 9.67 10.24 -7.71
N LEU A 114 8.91 9.13 -7.67
CA LEU A 114 8.07 8.73 -6.54
C LEU A 114 8.21 7.25 -6.19
N THR A 115 8.61 6.39 -7.14
CA THR A 115 8.83 4.95 -6.96
C THR A 115 9.91 4.48 -7.93
N PRO A 116 10.64 3.39 -7.63
CA PRO A 116 11.83 2.93 -8.40
C PRO A 116 11.61 2.72 -9.90
N ASP A 117 10.35 2.67 -10.29
CA ASP A 117 9.83 2.50 -11.62
C ASP A 117 9.76 3.81 -12.44
N LEU A 118 9.74 4.97 -11.76
CA LEU A 118 9.72 6.29 -12.38
C LEU A 118 11.12 6.91 -12.41
N LYS A 119 11.86 6.69 -13.49
CA LYS A 119 13.27 7.12 -13.61
C LYS A 119 13.39 8.56 -14.07
N THR A 120 14.41 9.24 -13.58
CA THR A 120 14.76 10.60 -14.01
C THR A 120 16.27 10.72 -14.15
N ASP A 121 16.71 11.40 -15.21
CA ASP A 121 18.12 11.78 -15.39
C ASP A 121 18.48 13.11 -14.69
N TYR A 122 17.50 13.83 -14.13
CA TYR A 122 17.69 15.14 -13.52
C TYR A 122 17.87 15.04 -11.99
N GLU A 123 19.09 15.27 -11.51
CA GLU A 123 19.44 15.30 -10.07
C GLU A 123 18.63 16.33 -9.26
N LEU A 124 18.13 17.39 -9.92
CA LEU A 124 17.31 18.43 -9.29
C LEU A 124 16.05 17.86 -8.61
N ILE A 125 15.49 16.78 -9.14
CA ILE A 125 14.31 16.12 -8.59
C ILE A 125 14.64 15.41 -7.26
N SER A 126 15.83 14.80 -7.16
CA SER A 126 16.30 14.22 -5.90
C SER A 126 16.50 15.30 -4.83
N TRP A 127 17.09 16.44 -5.17
CA TRP A 127 17.20 17.57 -4.24
C TRP A 127 15.83 18.14 -3.81
N ALA A 128 14.86 18.16 -4.73
CA ALA A 128 13.49 18.55 -4.40
C ALA A 128 12.82 17.58 -3.39
N GLN A 129 13.07 16.27 -3.52
CA GLN A 129 12.59 15.27 -2.55
C GLN A 129 13.16 15.48 -1.15
N LEU A 130 14.46 15.80 -1.05
CA LEU A 130 15.09 16.12 0.23
C LEU A 130 14.49 17.39 0.85
N LEU A 131 14.21 18.40 0.03
CA LEU A 131 13.54 19.62 0.47
C LEU A 131 12.12 19.33 0.97
N ILE A 132 11.35 18.48 0.26
CA ILE A 132 10.03 18.00 0.71
C ILE A 132 10.17 17.29 2.06
N ALA A 133 11.15 16.39 2.22
CA ALA A 133 11.37 15.68 3.48
C ALA A 133 11.61 16.64 4.65
N MET A 134 12.42 17.68 4.46
CA MET A 134 12.64 18.72 5.47
C MET A 134 11.36 19.52 5.76
N CYS A 135 10.59 19.88 4.72
CA CYS A 135 9.37 20.66 4.86
C CYS A 135 8.22 19.91 5.57
N VAL A 136 8.23 18.58 5.59
CA VAL A 136 7.19 17.77 6.26
C VAL A 136 7.23 17.89 7.80
N PHE A 137 8.39 18.19 8.39
CA PHE A 137 8.52 18.23 9.85
C PHE A 137 7.89 19.48 10.50
N SER A 138 7.78 20.59 9.78
CA SER A 138 7.17 21.82 10.30
C SER A 138 5.76 22.02 9.78
N ARG A 139 4.81 22.28 10.70
CA ARG A 139 3.39 22.53 10.36
C ARG A 139 3.20 23.69 9.38
N ARG A 140 4.11 24.67 9.41
CA ARG A 140 4.05 25.86 8.55
C ARG A 140 4.53 25.57 7.13
N THR A 141 5.41 24.58 6.95
CA THR A 141 6.01 24.19 5.68
C THR A 141 5.33 22.98 5.04
N MET A 142 4.40 22.31 5.73
CA MET A 142 3.62 21.19 5.19
C MET A 142 2.86 21.51 3.89
N PRO A 143 2.23 22.69 3.72
CA PRO A 143 1.62 23.05 2.44
C PRO A 143 2.64 23.14 1.30
N ILE A 144 3.87 23.54 1.60
CA ILE A 144 4.97 23.62 0.62
C ILE A 144 5.40 22.20 0.23
N ALA A 145 5.55 21.30 1.21
CA ALA A 145 5.81 19.89 0.94
C ALA A 145 4.69 19.27 0.08
N ALA A 146 3.42 19.53 0.41
CA ALA A 146 2.28 19.06 -0.36
C ALA A 146 2.29 19.56 -1.80
N ALA A 147 2.61 20.84 -2.02
CA ALA A 147 2.76 21.41 -3.34
C ALA A 147 3.88 20.71 -4.12
N GLY A 148 5.05 20.49 -3.48
CA GLY A 148 6.16 19.75 -4.08
C GLY A 148 5.77 18.32 -4.50
N ILE A 149 5.04 17.60 -3.65
CA ILE A 149 4.55 16.24 -3.97
C ILE A 149 3.59 16.27 -5.16
N ILE A 150 2.65 17.21 -5.20
CA ILE A 150 1.72 17.37 -6.35
C ILE A 150 2.49 17.74 -7.61
N THR A 151 3.48 18.62 -7.53
CA THR A 151 4.32 18.98 -8.68
C THR A 151 5.05 17.76 -9.22
N LEU A 152 5.70 16.96 -8.36
CA LEU A 152 6.36 15.72 -8.78
C LEU A 152 5.37 14.74 -9.43
N TRP A 153 4.16 14.63 -8.87
CA TRP A 153 3.11 13.78 -9.44
C TRP A 153 2.61 14.29 -10.80
N VAL A 154 2.44 15.60 -10.98
CA VAL A 154 2.03 16.20 -12.27
C VAL A 154 3.15 16.11 -13.31
N VAL A 155 4.42 16.26 -12.92
CA VAL A 155 5.54 16.04 -13.83
C VAL A 155 5.60 14.58 -14.26
N ALA A 156 5.42 13.64 -13.33
CA ALA A 156 5.33 12.23 -13.64
C ALA A 156 4.17 11.90 -14.62
N LEU A 157 3.03 12.60 -14.57
CA LEU A 157 1.96 12.44 -15.57
C LEU A 157 2.37 12.79 -17.02
N ARG A 158 3.46 13.55 -17.21
CA ARG A 158 3.94 13.93 -18.55
C ARG A 158 4.76 12.81 -19.18
N GLU A 159 5.42 12.00 -18.36
CA GLU A 159 6.34 10.94 -18.79
C GLU A 159 5.72 9.55 -18.68
N TYR A 160 4.73 9.38 -17.80
CA TYR A 160 4.04 8.13 -17.52
C TYR A 160 2.54 8.23 -17.80
N ASP A 161 1.96 7.15 -18.31
CA ASP A 161 0.53 7.09 -18.56
C ASP A 161 -0.29 7.27 -17.28
N LEU A 162 -1.46 7.89 -17.42
CA LEU A 162 -2.40 8.13 -16.31
C LEU A 162 -2.79 6.82 -15.60
N PHE A 163 -2.84 5.71 -16.34
CA PHE A 163 -3.10 4.38 -15.80
C PHE A 163 -2.03 3.90 -14.81
N HIS A 164 -0.76 4.17 -15.08
CA HIS A 164 0.34 3.86 -14.15
C HIS A 164 0.32 4.78 -12.93
N LEU A 165 -0.05 6.05 -13.12
CA LEU A 165 -0.06 7.02 -12.03
C LEU A 165 -1.26 6.89 -11.08
N LEU A 166 -2.30 6.17 -11.48
CA LEU A 166 -3.49 5.92 -10.66
C LEU A 166 -3.18 4.98 -9.48
N ASP A 167 -2.26 4.02 -9.66
CA ASP A 167 -1.66 3.24 -8.57
C ASP A 167 -0.91 4.13 -7.55
N TYR A 168 -0.33 5.23 -8.04
CA TYR A 168 0.45 6.18 -7.24
C TYR A 168 -0.36 7.38 -6.74
N LEU A 169 -1.68 7.39 -6.98
CA LEU A 169 -2.59 8.45 -6.54
C LEU A 169 -2.57 8.59 -5.00
N ALA A 170 -2.42 7.47 -4.29
CA ALA A 170 -2.29 7.45 -2.84
C ALA A 170 -1.04 8.21 -2.37
N LEU A 171 0.12 8.00 -3.01
CA LEU A 171 1.39 8.63 -2.64
C LEU A 171 1.48 10.09 -3.09
N GLY A 172 0.91 10.44 -4.24
CA GLY A 172 0.90 11.82 -4.73
C GLY A 172 -0.20 12.65 -4.08
N VAL A 173 -1.44 12.43 -4.54
CA VAL A 173 -2.58 13.29 -4.22
C VAL A 173 -3.05 13.10 -2.78
N ALA A 174 -3.12 11.86 -2.30
CA ALA A 174 -3.69 11.61 -0.97
C ALA A 174 -2.77 12.05 0.17
N VAL A 175 -1.46 11.83 0.04
CA VAL A 175 -0.45 12.33 1.00
C VAL A 175 -0.40 13.86 0.97
N ALA A 176 -0.42 14.48 -0.21
CA ALA A 176 -0.45 15.94 -0.30
C ALA A 176 -1.72 16.54 0.35
N ALA A 177 -2.89 15.95 0.08
CA ALA A 177 -4.14 16.33 0.73
C ALA A 177 -4.07 16.17 2.25
N TYR A 178 -3.52 15.05 2.73
CA TYR A 178 -3.27 14.82 4.15
C TYR A 178 -2.41 15.92 4.76
N LEU A 179 -1.29 16.30 4.14
CA LEU A 179 -0.38 17.34 4.65
C LEU A 179 -1.04 18.72 4.72
N VAL A 180 -1.82 19.10 3.69
CA VAL A 180 -2.57 20.36 3.69
C VAL A 180 -3.60 20.36 4.82
N MET A 181 -4.39 19.30 4.94
CA MET A 181 -5.40 19.18 6.01
C MET A 181 -4.79 19.10 7.41
N ALA A 182 -3.65 18.44 7.57
CA ALA A 182 -2.92 18.35 8.84
C ALA A 182 -2.28 19.69 9.25
N SER A 183 -1.98 20.57 8.29
CA SER A 183 -1.44 21.91 8.53
C SER A 183 -2.53 22.96 8.87
N SER A 184 -3.79 22.67 8.53
CA SER A 184 -4.89 23.61 8.71
C SER A 184 -5.16 23.89 10.20
N ARG A 185 -5.52 25.14 10.49
CA ARG A 185 -5.95 25.58 11.83
C ARG A 185 -7.41 25.26 12.11
N ASP A 186 -8.19 24.92 11.08
CA ASP A 186 -9.59 24.54 11.23
C ASP A 186 -9.71 23.06 11.65
N GLU A 187 -10.30 22.84 12.82
CA GLU A 187 -10.48 21.51 13.39
C GLU A 187 -11.30 20.58 12.51
N LYS A 188 -12.28 21.11 11.75
CA LYS A 188 -13.12 20.31 10.85
C LYS A 188 -12.32 19.73 9.70
N TRP A 189 -11.40 20.51 9.14
CA TRP A 189 -10.50 20.06 8.08
C TRP A 189 -9.45 19.11 8.63
N ARG A 190 -8.89 19.42 9.80
CA ARG A 190 -7.89 18.59 10.47
C ARG A 190 -8.47 17.21 10.82
N ALA A 191 -9.72 17.12 11.26
CA ALA A 191 -10.38 15.84 11.57
C ALA A 191 -10.53 14.93 10.33
N ARG A 192 -10.61 15.49 9.13
CA ARG A 192 -10.79 14.75 7.86
C ARG A 192 -9.48 14.30 7.21
N ARG A 193 -8.32 14.63 7.77
CA ARG A 193 -7.01 14.31 7.19
C ARG A 193 -6.81 12.82 6.87
N PHE A 194 -7.18 11.94 7.80
CA PHE A 194 -7.08 10.49 7.59
C PHE A 194 -8.16 9.94 6.66
N LEU A 195 -9.30 10.63 6.54
CA LEU A 195 -10.33 10.26 5.59
C LEU A 195 -9.82 10.41 4.16
N ALA A 196 -9.14 11.51 3.85
CA ALA A 196 -8.55 11.72 2.54
C ALA A 196 -7.47 10.69 2.19
N LEU A 197 -6.61 10.35 3.16
CA LEU A 197 -5.62 9.29 2.99
C LEU A 197 -6.29 7.93 2.72
N ARG A 198 -7.34 7.59 3.48
CA ARG A 198 -8.12 6.36 3.29
C ARG A 198 -8.75 6.28 1.91
N TRP A 199 -9.36 7.36 1.43
CA TRP A 199 -9.94 7.39 0.08
C TRP A 199 -8.89 7.21 -1.01
N GLY A 200 -7.74 7.89 -0.90
CA GLY A 200 -6.66 7.74 -1.86
C GLY A 200 -6.12 6.31 -1.93
N ILE A 201 -5.89 5.68 -0.76
CA ILE A 201 -5.48 4.28 -0.68
C ILE A 201 -6.56 3.35 -1.23
N ALA A 202 -7.83 3.57 -0.88
CA ALA A 202 -8.94 2.75 -1.36
C ALA A 202 -9.07 2.81 -2.89
N ILE A 203 -8.94 3.99 -3.49
CA ILE A 203 -8.99 4.15 -4.95
C ILE A 203 -7.80 3.46 -5.61
N ALA A 204 -6.59 3.64 -5.09
CA ALA A 204 -5.38 2.99 -5.62
C ALA A 204 -5.47 1.45 -5.54
N LEU A 205 -5.93 0.91 -4.41
CA LEU A 205 -6.09 -0.54 -4.23
C LEU A 205 -7.25 -1.10 -5.06
N MET A 206 -8.37 -0.37 -5.16
CA MET A 206 -9.50 -0.76 -6.01
C MET A 206 -9.05 -0.84 -7.47
N TRP A 207 -8.29 0.16 -7.94
CA TRP A 207 -7.75 0.16 -9.29
C TRP A 207 -6.79 -1.01 -9.54
N SER A 208 -5.80 -1.22 -8.67
CA SER A 208 -4.88 -2.35 -8.76
C SER A 208 -5.61 -3.71 -8.76
N SER A 209 -6.73 -3.79 -8.04
CA SER A 209 -7.58 -4.98 -8.07
C SER A 209 -8.35 -5.15 -9.38
N LEU A 210 -8.91 -4.07 -9.94
CA LEU A 210 -9.62 -4.09 -11.23
C LEU A 210 -8.68 -4.51 -12.37
N GLU A 211 -7.45 -4.01 -12.39
CA GLU A 211 -6.43 -4.39 -13.38
C GLU A 211 -6.18 -5.90 -13.38
N LYS A 212 -6.03 -6.49 -12.18
CA LYS A 212 -5.81 -7.94 -12.02
C LYS A 212 -7.01 -8.78 -12.48
N PHE A 213 -8.23 -8.27 -12.33
CA PHE A 213 -9.44 -8.96 -12.81
C PHE A 213 -9.68 -8.77 -14.31
N ALA A 214 -9.24 -7.66 -14.89
CA ALA A 214 -9.37 -7.38 -16.32
C ALA A 214 -8.41 -8.23 -17.17
N TYR A 215 -7.24 -8.61 -16.64
CA TYR A 215 -6.20 -9.36 -17.36
C TYR A 215 -5.74 -10.66 -16.66
N PRO A 216 -6.64 -11.63 -16.41
CA PRO A 216 -6.29 -12.88 -15.72
C PRO A 216 -5.31 -13.75 -16.53
N ASP A 217 -5.29 -13.61 -17.86
CA ASP A 217 -4.40 -14.37 -18.76
C ASP A 217 -2.91 -14.09 -18.54
N TRP A 218 -2.56 -12.95 -17.93
CA TRP A 218 -1.17 -12.64 -17.55
C TRP A 218 -0.68 -13.57 -16.43
N PHE A 219 -1.59 -14.00 -15.56
CA PHE A 219 -1.31 -14.95 -14.48
C PHE A 219 -1.07 -16.37 -15.03
N PHE A 220 -1.86 -16.81 -16.00
CA PHE A 220 -1.74 -18.15 -16.61
C PHE A 220 -0.48 -18.33 -17.48
N ARG A 221 0.10 -17.23 -18.00
CA ARG A 221 1.38 -17.27 -18.72
C ARG A 221 2.56 -17.47 -17.77
N LEU A 222 2.50 -16.96 -16.55
CA LEU A 222 3.52 -17.18 -15.51
C LEU A 222 3.54 -18.63 -15.02
N LEU A 223 2.37 -19.22 -14.76
CA LEU A 223 2.22 -20.63 -14.38
C LEU A 223 2.77 -21.61 -15.43
N ARG A 224 2.72 -21.25 -16.72
CA ARG A 224 3.29 -22.07 -17.81
C ARG A 224 4.81 -21.93 -17.96
N ARG A 225 5.41 -20.83 -17.50
CA ARG A 225 6.85 -20.55 -17.69
C ARG A 225 7.72 -21.05 -16.54
N SER A 226 7.13 -21.38 -15.40
CA SER A 226 7.78 -22.04 -14.28
C SER A 226 6.87 -23.15 -13.75
N PRO A 227 6.85 -24.33 -14.39
CA PRO A 227 6.29 -25.51 -13.74
C PRO A 227 7.21 -25.86 -12.56
N SER A 228 6.66 -25.89 -11.35
CA SER A 228 7.29 -26.57 -10.21
C SER A 228 7.52 -28.04 -10.54
#